data_AF-A0A8T5TBD5-F1
#
_entry.id   AF-A0A8T5TBD5-F1
#
_cell.length_a   1.000
_cell.length_b   1.000
_cell.length_c   1.000
_cell.angle_alpha   90.00
_cell.angle_beta   90.00
_cell.angle_gamma   90.00
#
_symmetry.space_group_name_H-M   'P 1'
#
loop_
_entity.id
_entity.type
_entity.pdbx_description
1 polymer ?
#
loop_
_entity_poly.entity_id
_entity_poly.type
_entity_poly.pdbx_seq_one_letter_code
_entity_poly.pdbx_strand_id
1 'polypeptide(L)'
;IAFTDFVTQDITDNLNITITTTLVDYEAVYKGAIAGSTYDFAMFVGGNRLADAPGTFLNYMRGEHLWNKNVTSWENATFETLWQTLETADATDYANNLDEMQQILAREVPEIPGFVNGYWYAFSEYLWEGWASDTNKFQQLVTSWTDDHFVIKTRLMLNLKSTGAAPPGAAIPWFGLEIFIMIGIVSAVVLTGYKLKRKRQ
;
A
#
# COMPACT_ATOMS: atom_id res chain seq x y z
N ILE A 1 6.79 12.27 -12.66
CA ILE A 1 6.74 13.30 -13.72
C ILE A 1 7.37 12.74 -14.98
N ALA A 2 8.70 12.54 -15.03
CA ALA A 2 9.38 12.03 -16.23
C ALA A 2 8.72 10.77 -16.86
N PHE A 3 8.42 9.73 -16.07
CA PHE A 3 7.74 8.53 -16.61
C PHE A 3 6.37 8.85 -17.23
N THR A 4 5.53 9.60 -16.53
CA THR A 4 4.18 9.99 -17.02
C THR A 4 4.28 10.82 -18.29
N ASP A 5 5.22 11.75 -18.36
CA ASP A 5 5.43 12.58 -19.56
C ASP A 5 5.91 11.75 -20.75
N PHE A 6 6.83 10.79 -20.53
CA PHE A 6 7.27 9.89 -21.61
C PHE A 6 6.15 9.00 -22.12
N VAL A 7 5.35 8.40 -21.23
CA VAL A 7 4.24 7.53 -21.63
C VAL A 7 3.15 8.31 -22.38
N THR A 8 2.81 9.51 -21.91
CA THR A 8 1.79 10.34 -22.57
C THR A 8 2.25 10.86 -23.93
N GLN A 9 3.54 11.20 -24.06
CA GLN A 9 4.14 11.55 -25.34
C GLN A 9 4.10 10.36 -26.31
N ASP A 10 4.50 9.16 -25.88
CA ASP A 10 4.48 7.96 -26.72
C ASP A 10 3.06 7.59 -27.18
N ILE A 11 2.06 7.70 -26.29
CA ILE A 11 0.64 7.53 -26.65
C ILE A 11 0.21 8.58 -27.69
N THR A 12 0.61 9.83 -27.51
CA THR A 12 0.29 10.89 -28.47
C THR A 12 0.90 10.62 -29.84
N ASP A 13 2.18 10.27 -29.89
CA ASP A 13 2.93 10.09 -31.13
C ASP A 13 2.49 8.84 -31.91
N ASN A 14 2.15 7.75 -31.22
CA ASN A 14 1.81 6.48 -31.87
C ASN A 14 0.30 6.27 -32.07
N LEU A 15 -0.53 6.81 -31.18
CA LEU A 15 -1.99 6.57 -31.20
C LEU A 15 -2.78 7.84 -31.52
N ASN A 16 -2.14 9.00 -31.61
CA ASN A 16 -2.79 10.29 -31.85
C ASN A 16 -3.86 10.61 -30.78
N ILE A 17 -3.61 10.18 -29.54
CA ILE A 17 -4.45 10.48 -28.37
C ILE A 17 -3.70 11.50 -27.51
N THR A 18 -4.25 12.71 -27.38
CA THR A 18 -3.65 13.75 -26.55
C THR A 18 -4.00 13.55 -25.08
N ILE A 19 -2.99 13.33 -24.24
CA ILE A 19 -3.13 13.25 -22.78
C ILE A 19 -2.36 14.42 -22.15
N THR A 20 -3.03 15.18 -21.27
CA THR A 20 -2.38 16.28 -20.53
C THR A 20 -1.99 15.83 -19.14
N THR A 21 -0.72 15.97 -18.78
CA THR A 21 -0.24 15.65 -17.43
C THR A 21 -0.41 16.86 -16.51
N THR A 22 -0.87 16.62 -15.28
CA THR A 22 -1.00 17.66 -14.24
C THR A 22 -0.37 17.17 -12.95
N LEU A 23 0.48 18.01 -12.36
CA LEU A 23 0.98 17.78 -11.01
C LEU A 23 -0.01 18.32 -10.00
N VAL A 24 -0.46 17.43 -9.11
CA VAL A 24 -1.46 17.75 -8.10
C VAL A 24 -0.95 17.31 -6.73
N ASP A 25 -1.54 17.88 -5.67
CA ASP A 25 -1.27 17.44 -4.31
C ASP A 25 -1.75 15.99 -4.09
N TYR A 26 -0.93 15.17 -3.44
CA TYR A 26 -1.23 13.75 -3.26
C TYR A 26 -2.44 13.52 -2.35
N GLU A 27 -2.49 14.19 -1.20
CA GLU A 27 -3.51 13.96 -0.18
C GLU A 27 -4.83 14.66 -0.50
N ALA A 28 -4.76 15.92 -0.91
CA ALA A 28 -5.92 16.77 -1.12
C ALA A 28 -6.60 16.54 -2.47
N VAL A 29 -5.85 16.17 -3.51
CA VAL A 29 -6.37 16.12 -4.89
C VAL A 29 -6.29 14.71 -5.47
N TYR A 30 -5.10 14.11 -5.54
CA TYR A 30 -4.92 12.83 -6.21
C TYR A 30 -5.78 11.71 -5.59
N LYS A 31 -5.71 11.53 -4.26
CA LYS A 31 -6.53 10.51 -3.58
C LYS A 31 -8.03 10.74 -3.74
N GLY A 32 -8.46 12.01 -3.72
CA GLY A 32 -9.86 12.38 -3.97
C GLY A 32 -10.30 12.02 -5.38
N ALA A 33 -9.45 12.27 -6.38
CA ALA A 33 -9.73 11.93 -7.77
C ALA A 33 -9.83 10.41 -7.99
N ILE A 34 -8.93 9.63 -7.38
CA ILE A 34 -9.00 8.16 -7.43
C ILE A 34 -10.29 7.68 -6.77
N ALA A 35 -10.56 8.05 -5.51
CA ALA A 35 -11.71 7.57 -4.74
C ALA A 35 -13.07 8.04 -5.30
N GLY A 36 -13.08 9.14 -6.05
CA GLY A 36 -14.26 9.65 -6.74
C GLY A 36 -14.39 9.20 -8.19
N SER A 37 -13.43 8.41 -8.71
CA SER A 37 -13.32 8.05 -10.13
C SER A 37 -13.41 9.26 -11.07
N THR A 38 -12.82 10.40 -10.66
CA THR A 38 -12.83 11.66 -11.44
C THR A 38 -11.51 11.85 -12.18
N TYR A 39 -11.13 10.89 -13.00
CA TYR A 39 -9.91 10.93 -13.80
C TYR A 39 -10.11 10.18 -15.12
N ASP A 40 -9.41 10.60 -16.18
CA ASP A 40 -9.38 9.87 -17.45
C ASP A 40 -8.25 8.83 -17.46
N PHE A 41 -7.06 9.26 -17.04
CA PHE A 41 -5.89 8.42 -16.84
C PHE A 41 -5.24 8.76 -15.50
N ALA A 42 -4.91 7.73 -14.72
CA ALA A 42 -4.13 7.89 -13.51
C ALA A 42 -3.01 6.86 -13.50
N MET A 43 -1.79 7.32 -13.24
CA MET A 43 -0.72 6.40 -12.86
C MET A 43 -0.95 6.02 -11.41
N PHE A 44 -1.33 4.78 -11.17
CA PHE A 44 -1.56 4.24 -9.83
C PHE A 44 -0.46 3.26 -9.45
N VAL A 45 -0.04 3.32 -8.19
CA VAL A 45 0.87 2.33 -7.62
C VAL A 45 0.06 1.54 -6.60
N GLY A 46 -0.36 0.36 -7.01
CA GLY A 46 -1.05 -0.60 -6.17
C GLY A 46 -0.85 -2.01 -6.71
N GLY A 47 -1.39 -2.99 -5.99
CA GLY A 47 -1.31 -4.39 -6.38
C GLY A 47 -0.61 -5.27 -5.35
N ASN A 48 -0.32 -6.48 -5.79
CA ASN A 48 0.21 -7.56 -4.98
C ASN A 48 1.71 -7.42 -4.75
N ARG A 49 2.17 -7.88 -3.59
CA ARG A 49 3.59 -8.06 -3.29
C ARG A 49 4.07 -9.36 -3.93
N LEU A 50 5.38 -9.45 -4.12
CA LEU A 50 6.05 -10.68 -4.61
C LEU A 50 5.73 -11.93 -3.77
N ALA A 51 5.43 -11.76 -2.48
CA ALA A 51 5.12 -12.86 -1.58
C ALA A 51 3.61 -13.19 -1.49
N ASP A 52 2.76 -12.37 -2.11
CA ASP A 52 1.31 -12.58 -2.06
C ASP A 52 0.90 -13.71 -3.01
N ALA A 53 -0.17 -14.41 -2.66
CA ALA A 53 -0.74 -15.43 -3.53
C ALA A 53 -1.27 -14.79 -4.84
N PRO A 54 -1.28 -15.53 -5.97
CA PRO A 54 -1.78 -14.99 -7.25
C PRO A 54 -3.21 -14.43 -7.16
N GLY A 55 -4.09 -15.05 -6.37
CA GLY A 55 -5.45 -14.58 -6.15
C GLY A 55 -5.53 -13.18 -5.51
N THR A 56 -4.48 -12.74 -4.79
CA THR A 56 -4.44 -11.38 -4.22
C THR A 56 -4.47 -10.32 -5.30
N PHE A 57 -3.74 -10.50 -6.40
CA PHE A 57 -3.79 -9.57 -7.55
C PHE A 57 -5.20 -9.52 -8.14
N LEU A 58 -5.82 -10.67 -8.39
CA LEU A 58 -7.17 -10.74 -8.93
C LEU A 58 -8.22 -10.10 -7.99
N ASN A 59 -8.04 -10.22 -6.68
CA ASN A 59 -8.91 -9.55 -5.70
C ASN A 59 -8.83 -8.02 -5.79
N TYR A 60 -7.65 -7.46 -6.13
CA TYR A 60 -7.48 -6.02 -6.29
C TYR A 60 -8.25 -5.47 -7.49
N MET A 61 -8.54 -6.29 -8.50
CA MET A 61 -9.20 -5.85 -9.72
C MET A 61 -10.73 -5.83 -9.64
N ARG A 62 -11.34 -6.37 -8.58
CA ARG A 62 -12.79 -6.59 -8.52
C ARG A 62 -13.50 -5.89 -7.36
N GLY A 63 -14.82 -5.92 -7.41
CA GLY A 63 -15.70 -5.56 -6.30
C GLY A 63 -15.90 -4.06 -6.17
N GLU A 64 -16.17 -3.61 -4.95
CA GLU A 64 -16.38 -2.19 -4.69
C GLU A 64 -15.12 -1.37 -5.05
N HIS A 65 -15.35 -0.24 -5.71
CA HIS A 65 -14.34 0.77 -5.96
C HIS A 65 -13.90 1.42 -4.64
N LEU A 66 -12.61 1.35 -4.36
CA LEU A 66 -11.94 1.98 -3.21
C LEU A 66 -10.63 2.62 -3.68
N TRP A 67 -10.03 3.46 -2.84
CA TRP A 67 -8.77 4.14 -3.18
C TRP A 67 -7.64 3.16 -3.53
N ASN A 68 -7.66 1.93 -2.99
CA ASN A 68 -6.64 0.90 -3.16
C ASN A 68 -7.19 -0.43 -3.70
N LYS A 69 -8.38 -0.43 -4.30
CA LYS A 69 -9.02 -1.63 -4.87
C LYS A 69 -10.00 -1.22 -5.95
N ASN A 70 -9.99 -1.94 -7.07
CA ASN A 70 -10.81 -1.67 -8.24
C ASN A 70 -10.81 -0.17 -8.59
N VAL A 71 -9.61 0.41 -8.74
CA VAL A 71 -9.48 1.87 -8.83
C VAL A 71 -10.14 2.41 -10.10
N THR A 72 -10.26 1.59 -11.15
CA THR A 72 -10.94 1.93 -12.40
C THR A 72 -12.45 1.71 -12.39
N SER A 73 -13.02 1.27 -11.26
CA SER A 73 -14.44 0.95 -11.13
C SER A 73 -14.91 -0.06 -12.18
N TRP A 74 -14.04 -0.98 -12.59
CA TRP A 74 -14.36 -2.00 -13.58
C TRP A 74 -15.29 -3.06 -12.98
N GLU A 75 -16.27 -3.49 -13.77
CA GLU A 75 -17.24 -4.50 -13.37
C GLU A 75 -17.32 -5.60 -14.42
N ASN A 76 -17.22 -6.85 -13.96
CA ASN A 76 -17.39 -8.02 -14.80
C ASN A 76 -18.07 -9.16 -14.03
N ALA A 77 -19.30 -9.50 -14.44
CA ALA A 77 -20.12 -10.50 -13.73
C ALA A 77 -19.54 -11.93 -13.78
N THR A 78 -18.86 -12.28 -14.88
CA THR A 78 -18.22 -13.59 -15.02
C THR A 78 -17.01 -13.67 -14.11
N PHE A 79 -16.16 -12.64 -14.09
CA PHE A 79 -15.03 -12.53 -13.18
C PHE A 79 -15.48 -12.64 -11.72
N GLU A 80 -16.58 -11.98 -11.37
CA GLU A 80 -17.14 -12.07 -10.02
C GLU A 80 -17.63 -13.47 -9.68
N THR A 81 -18.31 -14.14 -10.60
CA THR A 81 -18.81 -15.51 -10.39
C THR A 81 -17.65 -16.48 -10.18
N LEU A 82 -16.58 -16.38 -10.96
CA LEU A 82 -15.36 -17.18 -10.80
C LEU A 82 -14.66 -16.90 -9.47
N TRP A 83 -14.64 -15.63 -9.03
CA TRP A 83 -14.08 -15.26 -7.73
C TRP A 83 -14.81 -15.93 -6.57
N GLN A 84 -16.13 -15.98 -6.60
CA GLN A 84 -16.92 -16.55 -5.50
C GLN A 84 -16.73 -18.07 -5.34
N THR A 85 -16.25 -18.77 -6.37
CA THR A 85 -16.03 -20.23 -6.32
C THR A 85 -14.58 -20.61 -6.03
N LEU A 86 -13.63 -19.66 -6.15
CA LEU A 86 -12.18 -19.90 -6.05
C LEU A 86 -11.76 -20.62 -4.76
N GLU A 87 -12.20 -20.15 -3.58
CA GLU A 87 -11.77 -20.74 -2.30
C GLU A 87 -12.32 -22.15 -2.05
N THR A 88 -13.40 -22.53 -2.73
CA THR A 88 -14.06 -23.84 -2.58
C THR A 88 -13.77 -24.79 -3.73
N ALA A 89 -13.13 -24.31 -4.80
CA ALA A 89 -12.79 -25.10 -5.96
C ALA A 89 -11.75 -26.17 -5.61
N ASP A 90 -11.82 -27.31 -6.28
CA ASP A 90 -10.72 -28.26 -6.23
C ASP A 90 -9.47 -27.70 -6.93
N ALA A 91 -8.32 -28.38 -6.82
CA ALA A 91 -7.07 -27.86 -7.37
C ALA A 91 -7.10 -27.63 -8.89
N THR A 92 -7.87 -28.43 -9.64
CA THR A 92 -7.98 -28.32 -11.09
C THR A 92 -8.85 -27.13 -11.45
N ASP A 93 -10.02 -27.04 -10.84
CA ASP A 93 -10.96 -25.93 -11.05
C ASP A 93 -10.40 -24.61 -10.56
N TYR A 94 -9.63 -24.61 -9.47
CA TYR A 94 -8.92 -23.44 -8.98
C TYR A 94 -7.97 -22.88 -10.05
N ALA A 95 -7.14 -23.75 -10.66
CA ALA A 95 -6.21 -23.33 -11.70
C ALA A 95 -6.93 -22.84 -12.95
N ASN A 96 -7.98 -23.53 -13.40
CA ASN A 96 -8.78 -23.13 -14.56
C ASN A 96 -9.50 -21.79 -14.33
N ASN A 97 -10.07 -21.59 -13.14
CA ASN A 97 -10.73 -20.33 -12.79
C ASN A 97 -9.73 -19.18 -12.73
N LEU A 98 -8.54 -19.38 -12.14
CA LEU A 98 -7.48 -18.37 -12.17
C LEU A 98 -7.06 -18.00 -13.59
N ASP A 99 -6.95 -18.99 -14.49
CA ASP A 99 -6.58 -18.76 -15.87
C ASP A 99 -7.65 -17.96 -16.62
N GLU A 100 -8.92 -18.35 -16.53
CA GLU A 100 -10.01 -17.61 -17.16
C GLU A 100 -10.12 -16.18 -16.64
N MET A 101 -9.91 -15.97 -15.34
CA MET A 101 -9.88 -14.62 -14.77
C MET A 101 -8.73 -13.77 -15.34
N GLN A 102 -7.54 -14.35 -15.50
CA GLN A 102 -6.41 -13.67 -16.16
C GLN A 102 -6.72 -13.38 -17.64
N GLN A 103 -7.37 -14.30 -18.35
CA GLN A 103 -7.79 -14.08 -19.73
C GLN A 103 -8.82 -12.96 -19.84
N ILE A 104 -9.78 -12.85 -18.90
CA ILE A 104 -10.72 -11.71 -18.85
C ILE A 104 -9.95 -10.39 -18.72
N LEU A 105 -8.99 -10.31 -17.79
CA LEU A 105 -8.18 -9.09 -17.61
C LEU A 105 -7.36 -8.77 -18.86
N ALA A 106 -6.81 -9.77 -19.54
CA ALA A 106 -6.04 -9.56 -20.77
C ALA A 106 -6.91 -9.10 -21.94
N ARG A 107 -8.19 -9.50 -22.00
CA ARG A 107 -9.15 -9.08 -23.03
C ARG A 107 -9.72 -7.68 -22.79
N GLU A 108 -10.07 -7.38 -21.55
CA GLU A 108 -10.79 -6.14 -21.20
C GLU A 108 -9.86 -5.02 -20.74
N VAL A 109 -8.64 -5.34 -20.32
CA VAL A 109 -7.58 -4.42 -19.91
C VAL A 109 -8.11 -3.29 -19.00
N PRO A 110 -8.71 -3.64 -17.84
CA PRO A 110 -9.24 -2.63 -16.93
C PRO A 110 -8.14 -1.73 -16.35
N GLU A 111 -6.91 -2.23 -16.27
CA GLU A 111 -5.71 -1.48 -15.93
C GLU A 111 -4.55 -1.95 -16.83
N ILE A 112 -3.65 -1.04 -17.20
CA ILE A 112 -2.48 -1.36 -18.03
C ILE A 112 -1.27 -1.55 -17.11
N PRO A 113 -0.68 -2.76 -17.01
CA PRO A 113 0.53 -2.97 -16.23
C PRO A 113 1.70 -2.15 -16.83
N GLY A 114 2.23 -1.20 -16.06
CA GLY A 114 3.34 -0.36 -16.51
C GLY A 114 4.70 -0.99 -16.22
N PHE A 115 5.06 -1.12 -14.94
CA PHE A 115 6.33 -1.70 -14.49
C PHE A 115 6.21 -2.27 -13.08
N VAL A 116 7.14 -3.16 -12.72
CA VAL A 116 7.27 -3.62 -11.33
C VAL A 116 7.88 -2.50 -10.50
N ASN A 117 7.10 -1.94 -9.58
CA ASN A 117 7.56 -0.85 -8.73
C ASN A 117 8.71 -1.33 -7.81
N GLY A 118 9.78 -0.53 -7.74
CA GLY A 118 10.88 -0.78 -6.82
C GLY A 118 10.39 -0.70 -5.37
N TYR A 119 10.86 -1.61 -4.53
CA TYR A 119 10.58 -1.50 -3.09
C TYR A 119 11.49 -0.41 -2.50
N TRP A 120 10.92 0.78 -2.30
CA TRP A 120 11.65 1.97 -1.84
C TRP A 120 12.14 1.79 -0.39
N TYR A 121 13.40 1.35 -0.27
CA TYR A 121 14.09 1.11 0.97
C TYR A 121 15.49 1.73 0.91
N ALA A 122 15.70 2.76 1.72
CA ALA A 122 16.97 3.43 1.89
C ALA A 122 17.18 3.69 3.38
N PHE A 123 18.42 3.59 3.83
CA PHE A 123 18.78 3.77 5.22
C PHE A 123 20.10 4.51 5.35
N SER A 124 20.32 5.07 6.54
CA SER A 124 21.57 5.73 6.91
C SER A 124 22.24 4.92 8.02
N GLU A 125 23.53 4.68 7.87
CA GLU A 125 24.36 4.03 8.89
C GLU A 125 24.96 5.01 9.89
N TYR A 126 24.49 6.27 9.92
CA TYR A 126 25.05 7.28 10.81
C TYR A 126 24.78 6.97 12.29
N LEU A 127 23.52 6.68 12.67
CA LEU A 127 23.13 6.36 14.05
C LEU A 127 22.92 4.87 14.30
N TRP A 128 22.60 4.12 13.24
CA TRP A 128 22.13 2.74 13.34
C TRP A 128 22.82 1.89 12.29
N GLU A 129 23.41 0.78 12.71
CA GLU A 129 23.93 -0.27 11.84
C GLU A 129 23.07 -1.53 11.95
N GLY A 130 23.35 -2.53 11.12
CA GLY A 130 22.63 -3.81 11.15
C GLY A 130 21.30 -3.79 10.39
N TRP A 131 21.14 -2.88 9.42
CA TRP A 131 19.99 -2.83 8.54
C TRP A 131 19.82 -4.13 7.74
N ALA A 132 18.58 -4.50 7.46
CA ALA A 132 18.29 -5.61 6.55
C ALA A 132 18.81 -5.25 5.16
N SER A 133 19.56 -6.14 4.53
CA SER A 133 20.17 -5.93 3.21
C SER A 133 20.49 -7.26 2.55
N ASP A 134 21.00 -7.23 1.32
CA ASP A 134 21.47 -8.44 0.63
C ASP A 134 22.64 -9.14 1.35
N THR A 135 23.40 -8.42 2.17
CA THR A 135 24.49 -8.98 2.98
C THR A 135 24.07 -9.31 4.41
N ASN A 136 22.95 -8.76 4.89
CA ASN A 136 22.40 -8.99 6.22
C ASN A 136 20.93 -9.43 6.14
N LYS A 137 20.72 -10.70 5.77
CA LYS A 137 19.41 -11.28 5.42
C LYS A 137 18.63 -11.82 6.63
N PHE A 138 18.45 -11.03 7.68
CA PHE A 138 17.69 -11.49 8.85
C PHE A 138 16.16 -11.37 8.68
N GLN A 139 15.68 -10.59 7.71
CA GLN A 139 14.25 -10.44 7.39
C GLN A 139 14.05 -9.85 5.99
N GLN A 140 12.79 -9.80 5.54
CA GLN A 140 12.39 -9.01 4.38
C GLN A 140 12.60 -7.51 4.63
N LEU A 141 12.95 -6.77 3.57
CA LEU A 141 13.04 -5.31 3.61
C LEU A 141 11.67 -4.72 3.97
N VAL A 142 11.69 -3.64 4.75
CA VAL A 142 10.47 -2.95 5.19
C VAL A 142 10.64 -1.44 5.08
N THR A 143 9.59 -0.77 4.65
CA THR A 143 9.57 0.67 4.45
C THR A 143 8.63 1.39 5.43
N SER A 144 8.77 2.70 5.55
CA SER A 144 8.00 3.51 6.50
C SER A 144 6.51 3.57 6.14
N TRP A 145 6.19 3.69 4.85
CA TRP A 145 4.83 3.93 4.32
C TRP A 145 3.92 2.69 4.25
N THR A 146 4.42 1.50 4.63
CA THR A 146 3.59 0.28 4.65
C THR A 146 3.01 0.03 6.05
N ASP A 147 1.69 0.08 6.20
CA ASP A 147 1.03 0.10 7.51
C ASP A 147 0.84 -1.30 8.14
N ASP A 148 0.80 -2.36 7.33
CA ASP A 148 0.51 -3.74 7.75
C ASP A 148 1.78 -4.55 8.10
N HIS A 149 2.93 -3.90 8.28
CA HIS A 149 4.23 -4.54 8.52
C HIS A 149 4.72 -4.45 9.97
N PHE A 150 3.82 -4.34 10.95
CA PHE A 150 4.19 -4.09 12.35
C PHE A 150 5.22 -5.10 12.90
N VAL A 151 5.04 -6.40 12.64
CA VAL A 151 5.96 -7.45 13.10
C VAL A 151 7.34 -7.32 12.46
N ILE A 152 7.39 -7.03 11.15
CA ILE A 152 8.64 -6.87 10.40
C ILE A 152 9.37 -5.59 10.84
N LYS A 153 8.64 -4.50 11.05
CA LYS A 153 9.17 -3.24 11.60
C LYS A 153 9.72 -3.44 13.01
N THR A 154 9.01 -4.16 13.86
CA THR A 154 9.46 -4.48 15.22
C THR A 154 10.74 -5.31 15.20
N ARG A 155 10.79 -6.34 14.36
CA ARG A 155 11.99 -7.17 14.21
C ARG A 155 13.17 -6.37 13.68
N LEU A 156 12.96 -5.45 12.72
CA LEU A 156 14.00 -4.53 12.25
C LEU A 156 14.58 -3.75 13.44
N MET A 157 13.73 -3.06 14.19
CA MET A 157 14.15 -2.22 15.32
C MET A 157 14.92 -3.01 16.39
N LEU A 158 14.55 -4.26 16.65
CA LEU A 158 15.23 -5.12 17.61
C LEU A 158 16.62 -5.61 17.14
N ASN A 159 16.90 -5.57 15.84
CA ASN A 159 18.18 -6.00 15.27
C ASN A 159 19.13 -4.83 14.96
N LEU A 160 18.61 -3.59 14.92
CA LEU A 160 19.45 -2.41 14.76
C LEU A 160 20.35 -2.22 15.98
N LYS A 161 21.60 -1.82 15.72
CA LYS A 161 22.58 -1.49 16.76
C LYS A 161 22.96 -0.04 16.65
N SER A 162 23.09 0.63 17.80
CA SER A 162 23.57 2.00 17.81
C SER A 162 25.06 2.01 17.42
N THR A 163 25.43 2.96 16.57
CA THR A 163 26.83 3.24 16.22
C THR A 163 27.57 4.02 17.31
N GLY A 164 26.83 4.54 18.32
CA GLY A 164 27.34 5.45 19.33
C GLY A 164 27.48 6.91 18.88
N ALA A 165 27.13 7.23 17.62
CA ALA A 165 27.15 8.59 17.13
C ALA A 165 26.05 9.46 17.79
N ALA A 166 26.34 10.74 17.97
CA ALA A 166 25.36 11.71 18.43
C ALA A 166 24.44 12.12 17.26
N PRO A 167 23.13 12.33 17.48
CA PRO A 167 22.25 12.84 16.43
C PRO A 167 22.76 14.20 15.92
N PRO A 168 22.65 14.49 14.60
CA PRO A 168 23.20 15.70 14.00
C PRO A 168 22.42 16.98 14.39
N GLY A 169 21.38 16.85 15.20
CA GLY A 169 20.60 17.93 15.78
C GLY A 169 19.78 17.44 16.97
N ALA A 170 19.07 18.34 17.64
CA ALA A 170 18.14 17.97 18.71
C ALA A 170 17.10 16.96 18.16
N ALA A 171 16.82 15.90 18.92
CA ALA A 171 15.81 14.93 18.55
C ALA A 171 14.46 15.66 18.33
N ILE A 172 13.83 15.44 17.16
CA ILE A 172 12.51 15.98 16.90
C ILE A 172 11.52 15.17 17.77
N PRO A 173 10.74 15.79 18.67
CA PRO A 173 10.05 15.09 19.76
C PRO A 173 8.85 14.20 19.37
N TRP A 174 8.60 13.98 18.07
CA TRP A 174 7.38 13.30 17.59
C TRP A 174 7.23 11.86 18.10
N PHE A 175 8.33 11.09 18.23
CA PHE A 175 8.27 9.69 18.67
C PHE A 175 7.99 9.47 20.17
N GLY A 176 7.84 10.54 20.96
CA GLY A 176 7.41 10.45 22.36
C GLY A 176 6.03 11.04 22.62
N LEU A 177 5.62 12.07 21.86
CA LEU A 177 4.40 12.83 22.14
C LEU A 177 3.14 11.96 22.01
N GLU A 178 3.08 11.07 21.01
CA GLU A 178 1.93 10.20 20.75
C GLU A 178 1.70 9.18 21.87
N ILE A 179 2.79 8.62 22.43
CA ILE A 179 2.75 7.70 23.57
C ILE A 179 2.29 8.45 24.83
N PHE A 180 2.79 9.66 25.08
CA PHE A 180 2.36 10.47 26.23
C PHE A 180 0.91 10.94 26.11
N ILE A 181 0.45 11.29 24.90
CA ILE A 181 -0.96 11.64 24.64
C ILE A 181 -1.86 10.42 24.88
N MET A 182 -1.50 9.23 24.38
CA MET A 182 -2.28 8.01 24.64
C MET A 182 -2.32 7.65 26.13
N ILE A 183 -1.18 7.70 26.84
CA ILE A 183 -1.15 7.48 28.29
C ILE A 183 -2.01 8.51 29.02
N GLY A 184 -1.98 9.77 28.60
CA GLY A 184 -2.81 10.84 29.14
C GLY A 184 -4.31 10.59 28.96
N ILE A 185 -4.73 10.18 27.76
CA ILE A 185 -6.13 9.87 27.43
C ILE A 185 -6.61 8.64 28.21
N VAL A 186 -5.84 7.55 28.23
CA VAL A 186 -6.19 6.33 28.98
C VAL A 186 -6.30 6.63 30.48
N SER A 187 -5.35 7.40 31.03
CA SER A 187 -5.39 7.81 32.43
C SER A 187 -6.61 8.67 32.75
N ALA A 188 -6.96 9.63 31.88
CA ALA A 188 -8.14 10.45 32.06
C ALA A 188 -9.45 9.63 32.00
N VAL A 189 -9.56 8.69 31.07
CA VAL A 189 -10.75 7.83 30.92
C VAL A 189 -10.90 6.90 32.14
N VAL A 190 -9.81 6.27 32.59
CA VAL A 190 -9.83 5.38 33.77
C VAL A 190 -10.16 6.18 35.04
N LEU A 191 -9.54 7.33 35.25
CA LEU A 191 -9.80 8.17 36.43
C LEU A 191 -11.21 8.77 36.43
N THR A 192 -11.73 9.15 35.27
CA THR A 192 -13.10 9.67 35.13
C THR A 192 -14.13 8.55 35.33
N GLY A 193 -13.92 7.38 34.74
CA GLY A 193 -14.76 6.20 34.96
C GLY A 193 -14.77 5.75 36.42
N TYR A 194 -13.60 5.78 37.09
CA TYR A 194 -13.50 5.45 38.51
C TYR A 194 -14.24 6.47 39.40
N LYS A 195 -14.10 7.78 39.13
CA LYS A 195 -14.84 8.82 39.86
C LYS A 195 -16.36 8.71 39.67
N LEU A 196 -16.82 8.37 38.47
CA LEU A 196 -18.25 8.19 38.18
C LEU A 196 -18.82 6.95 38.87
N LYS A 197 -18.05 5.85 38.94
CA LYS A 197 -18.45 4.64 39.68
C LYS A 197 -18.56 4.89 41.19
N ARG A 198 -17.65 5.69 41.75
CA ARG A 198 -17.61 6.03 43.19
C ARG A 198 -18.72 6.99 43.63
N LYS A 199 -19.27 7.80 42.72
CA LYS A 199 -20.46 8.64 42.98
C LYS A 199 -21.79 7.87 42.92
N ARG A 200 -21.78 6.64 42.39
CA ARG A 200 -22.95 5.76 42.28
C ARG A 200 -23.06 4.71 43.39
N GLN A 201 -22.10 4.70 44.33
CA GLN A 201 -22.13 3.95 45.58
C GLN A 201 -22.41 4.91 46.72
#